data_AF-A0A416JW39-F1
#
_entry.id   AF-A0A416JW39-F1
#
_cell.length_a   1.000
_cell.length_b   1.000
_cell.length_c   1.000
_cell.angle_alpha   90.00
_cell.angle_beta   90.00
_cell.angle_gamma   90.00
#
_symmetry.space_group_name_H-M   'P 1'
#
loop_
_entity.id
_entity.type
_entity.pdbx_description
1 polymer ?
#
loop_
_entity_poly.entity_id
_entity_poly.type
_entity_poly.pdbx_seq_one_letter_code
_entity_poly.pdbx_strand_id
1 'polypeptide(L)'
;MSEKDFVIKIAPYAMKDAEASGILASVTMAQAILESGYGSTDLAVNANNIFGMKCSLSGNTWKSVWDGTSKYTKTTKEQKKNGEEYSVVADFRAYPDIQASINDHSLYLLGAMKGAAKRYEGLSGETDYRKAIQIIKNGGYATDVTYVEKICSIIERWELHKYDVKESEDKMSIEIKEYLLTNSPCYKSGRRITPAGGMLHSIGCPQPDPKVIANNFSVSTGACVHAVVGKAAVVLQLLPWNFRAWHCGSGSNGSGNNSLISIEMTEPATIKYTGGSSWIETGDGSNTKAHVLATYANAVQFFAYICKKYGFNPENSNVLMSHREGHAKGIASNHGDPEHIWNKYGLTMDQFRKDVKKAMSGQTVTTVPSAPVDNTSDDKSNQKINAMNGTVTVIYKGEDGLNIRKAPSYTAAVDQIVHEGVFTVVGISADEKWYKLKSGLFITTIPDYVSFKATQEQKESTAGTGYFRVRKSWDKADTQIGAFKQKENAIELCKQNSGYKVFDNSGKEIYPCVAAANESFVFRVKIPDLRIRKGPGTTYDYHKKNGQAVHTGVGSFTIVKTKEGPGAKLWGLLKSYATNEDGWIALDDEFGSRV
;
A
#
# COMPACT_ATOMS: atom_id res chain seq x y z
N MET A 1 -22.33 -3.33 32.47
CA MET A 1 -21.44 -3.76 31.37
C MET A 1 -22.32 -4.42 30.33
N SER A 2 -22.14 -4.13 29.03
CA SER A 2 -22.90 -4.86 28.00
C SER A 2 -22.31 -6.25 27.76
N GLU A 3 -23.07 -7.17 27.13
CA GLU A 3 -22.57 -8.49 26.74
C GLU A 3 -21.30 -8.38 25.89
N LYS A 4 -21.30 -7.47 24.91
CA LYS A 4 -20.16 -7.22 24.02
C LYS A 4 -18.94 -6.70 24.78
N ASP A 5 -19.13 -5.79 25.73
CA ASP A 5 -18.02 -5.26 26.54
C ASP A 5 -17.38 -6.37 27.38
N PHE A 6 -18.18 -7.30 27.92
CA PHE A 6 -17.65 -8.43 28.67
C PHE A 6 -16.80 -9.36 27.78
N VAL A 7 -17.30 -9.71 26.59
CA VAL A 7 -16.55 -10.53 25.62
C VAL A 7 -15.20 -9.87 25.27
N ILE A 8 -15.21 -8.57 25.00
CA ILE A 8 -13.97 -7.81 24.70
C ILE A 8 -13.03 -7.79 25.91
N LYS A 9 -13.57 -7.60 27.13
CA LYS A 9 -12.79 -7.50 28.36
C LYS A 9 -12.03 -8.79 28.67
N ILE A 10 -12.65 -9.95 28.47
CA ILE A 10 -12.05 -11.24 28.86
C ILE A 10 -11.14 -11.85 27.79
N ALA A 11 -11.30 -11.46 26.52
CA ALA A 11 -10.54 -12.02 25.40
C ALA A 11 -9.01 -12.03 25.60
N PRO A 12 -8.34 -10.91 25.94
CA PRO A 12 -6.88 -10.92 26.10
C PRO A 12 -6.40 -11.84 27.24
N TYR A 13 -7.21 -11.98 28.30
CA TYR A 13 -6.88 -12.84 29.43
C TYR A 13 -7.03 -14.33 29.07
N ALA A 14 -8.07 -14.67 28.31
CA ALA A 14 -8.31 -16.02 27.82
C ALA A 14 -7.27 -16.47 26.79
N MET A 15 -6.85 -15.58 25.88
CA MET A 15 -5.78 -15.88 24.92
C MET A 15 -4.44 -16.16 25.63
N LYS A 16 -4.07 -15.30 26.59
CA LYS A 16 -2.86 -15.51 27.40
C LYS A 16 -2.90 -16.80 28.20
N ASP A 17 -4.07 -17.14 28.76
CA ASP A 17 -4.24 -18.40 29.48
C ASP A 17 -4.20 -19.61 28.54
N ALA A 18 -4.73 -19.50 27.32
CA ALA A 18 -4.67 -20.55 26.30
C ALA A 18 -3.22 -20.89 25.92
N GLU A 19 -2.34 -19.89 25.80
CA GLU A 19 -0.91 -20.11 25.56
C GLU A 19 -0.24 -20.88 26.70
N ALA A 20 -0.60 -20.58 27.94
CA ALA A 20 0.00 -21.21 29.12
C ALA A 20 -0.57 -22.60 29.42
N SER A 21 -1.87 -22.81 29.17
CA SER A 21 -2.62 -24.00 29.56
C SER A 21 -2.80 -25.01 28.43
N GLY A 22 -2.72 -24.57 27.17
CA GLY A 22 -3.11 -25.37 26.01
C GLY A 22 -4.62 -25.58 25.88
N ILE A 23 -5.45 -24.92 26.69
CA ILE A 23 -6.92 -24.95 26.57
C ILE A 23 -7.34 -23.82 25.62
N LEU A 24 -8.23 -24.11 24.67
CA LEU A 24 -8.69 -23.12 23.68
C LEU A 24 -9.30 -21.88 24.35
N ALA A 25 -8.91 -20.69 23.88
CA ALA A 25 -9.41 -19.42 24.41
C ALA A 25 -10.93 -19.31 24.24
N SER A 26 -11.47 -19.82 23.12
CA SER A 26 -12.90 -19.86 22.83
C SER A 26 -13.69 -20.65 23.88
N VAL A 27 -13.11 -21.77 24.37
CA VAL A 27 -13.69 -22.61 25.43
C VAL A 27 -13.74 -21.84 26.74
N THR A 28 -12.61 -21.27 27.16
CA THR A 28 -12.51 -20.47 28.39
C THR A 28 -13.48 -19.28 28.35
N MET A 29 -13.53 -18.54 27.24
CA MET A 29 -14.43 -17.40 27.09
C MET A 29 -15.90 -17.81 27.12
N ALA A 30 -16.28 -18.89 26.44
CA ALA A 30 -17.67 -19.33 26.39
C ALA A 30 -18.18 -19.85 27.73
N GLN A 31 -17.34 -20.59 28.49
CA GLN A 31 -17.68 -20.97 29.86
C GLN A 31 -17.81 -19.74 30.76
N ALA A 32 -16.88 -18.78 30.68
CA ALA A 32 -16.98 -17.54 31.42
C ALA A 32 -18.29 -16.80 31.13
N ILE A 33 -18.69 -16.68 29.86
CA ILE A 33 -19.94 -16.04 29.44
C ILE A 33 -21.15 -16.74 30.06
N LEU A 34 -21.20 -18.07 29.96
CA LEU A 34 -22.32 -18.88 30.45
C LEU A 34 -22.45 -18.78 31.98
N GLU A 35 -21.36 -19.03 32.70
CA GLU A 35 -21.35 -19.16 34.16
C GLU A 35 -21.49 -17.81 34.89
N SER A 36 -21.02 -16.72 34.26
CA SER A 36 -21.08 -15.38 34.85
C SER A 36 -22.25 -14.53 34.36
N GLY A 37 -23.05 -15.02 33.40
CA GLY A 37 -24.08 -14.22 32.74
C GLY A 37 -23.49 -12.95 32.13
N TYR A 38 -22.41 -13.08 31.34
CA TYR A 38 -21.63 -11.95 30.84
C TYR A 38 -21.09 -11.01 31.94
N GLY A 39 -20.64 -11.60 33.04
CA GLY A 39 -20.07 -10.89 34.19
C GLY A 39 -21.09 -10.14 35.04
N SER A 40 -22.39 -10.35 34.83
CA SER A 40 -23.44 -9.63 35.55
C SER A 40 -23.93 -10.37 36.80
N THR A 41 -23.56 -11.64 37.00
CA THR A 41 -23.98 -12.37 38.19
C THR A 41 -23.34 -11.77 39.44
N ASP A 42 -24.08 -11.82 40.53
CA ASP A 42 -23.61 -11.37 41.86
C ASP A 42 -22.25 -11.98 42.25
N LEU A 43 -22.01 -13.25 41.91
CA LEU A 43 -20.74 -13.92 42.17
C LEU A 43 -19.59 -13.35 41.32
N ALA A 44 -19.84 -13.08 40.04
CA ALA A 44 -18.85 -12.49 39.15
C ALA A 44 -18.49 -11.06 39.56
N VAL A 45 -19.50 -10.27 39.97
CA VAL A 45 -19.31 -8.87 40.37
C VAL A 45 -18.58 -8.74 41.70
N ASN A 46 -18.98 -9.52 42.71
CA ASN A 46 -18.49 -9.34 44.07
C ASN A 46 -17.28 -10.21 44.43
N ALA A 47 -16.99 -11.25 43.65
CA ALA A 47 -15.89 -12.19 43.93
C ALA A 47 -14.91 -12.37 42.76
N ASN A 48 -15.11 -11.67 41.63
CA ASN A 48 -14.40 -11.90 40.36
C ASN A 48 -14.45 -13.36 39.87
N ASN A 49 -15.38 -14.18 40.39
CA ASN A 49 -15.46 -15.59 40.07
C ASN A 49 -16.45 -15.79 38.92
N ILE A 50 -15.89 -15.85 37.71
CA ILE A 50 -16.65 -15.91 36.46
C ILE A 50 -16.92 -17.33 35.96
N PHE A 51 -16.54 -18.36 36.75
CA PHE A 51 -16.72 -19.78 36.42
C PHE A 51 -17.51 -20.56 37.47
N GLY A 52 -18.05 -19.90 38.49
CA GLY A 52 -18.80 -20.58 39.56
C GLY A 52 -17.95 -21.54 40.40
N MET A 53 -16.64 -21.30 40.52
CA MET A 53 -15.73 -22.23 41.21
C MET A 53 -15.95 -22.22 42.73
N LYS A 54 -16.41 -23.34 43.28
CA LYS A 54 -16.55 -23.57 44.73
C LYS A 54 -15.18 -23.69 45.41
N CYS A 55 -15.12 -23.43 46.72
CA CYS A 55 -13.92 -23.71 47.52
C CYS A 55 -13.60 -25.22 47.53
N SER A 56 -14.63 -26.08 47.50
CA SER A 56 -14.51 -27.54 47.36
C SER A 56 -15.15 -28.02 46.06
N LEU A 57 -14.34 -28.51 45.11
CA LEU A 57 -14.79 -28.89 43.75
C LEU A 57 -14.59 -30.38 43.40
N SER A 58 -13.44 -30.97 43.74
CA SER A 58 -13.05 -32.30 43.21
C SER A 58 -12.60 -33.31 44.25
N GLY A 59 -12.66 -32.99 45.55
CA GLY A 59 -12.21 -33.89 46.63
C GLY A 59 -10.73 -34.25 46.57
N ASN A 60 -9.93 -33.52 45.77
CA ASN A 60 -8.49 -33.64 45.63
C ASN A 60 -7.87 -32.25 45.47
N THR A 61 -6.55 -32.19 45.44
CA THR A 61 -5.78 -30.95 45.32
C THR A 61 -5.04 -30.88 43.99
N TRP A 62 -4.83 -29.64 43.51
CA TRP A 62 -4.05 -29.31 42.32
C TRP A 62 -3.36 -27.97 42.56
N LYS A 63 -2.38 -27.63 41.72
CA LYS A 63 -1.78 -26.29 41.72
C LYS A 63 -2.89 -25.26 41.46
N SER A 64 -3.05 -24.28 42.34
CA SER A 64 -4.13 -23.28 42.28
C SER A 64 -3.53 -21.90 42.49
N VAL A 65 -4.11 -20.87 41.86
CA VAL A 65 -3.75 -19.46 42.12
C VAL A 65 -4.71 -18.80 43.12
N TRP A 66 -5.75 -19.53 43.53
CA TRP A 66 -6.57 -19.14 44.68
C TRP A 66 -5.76 -19.27 45.97
N ASP A 67 -5.90 -18.29 46.87
CA ASP A 67 -5.12 -18.21 48.11
C ASP A 67 -5.52 -19.22 49.21
N GLY A 68 -6.53 -20.05 48.94
CA GLY A 68 -7.05 -21.05 49.88
C GLY A 68 -8.00 -20.50 50.95
N THR A 69 -8.25 -19.19 50.98
CA THR A 69 -8.96 -18.52 52.10
C THR A 69 -10.03 -17.53 51.67
N SER A 70 -9.79 -16.74 50.61
CA SER A 70 -10.72 -15.73 50.09
C SER A 70 -11.96 -16.38 49.52
N LYS A 71 -13.12 -16.12 50.11
CA LYS A 71 -14.37 -16.79 49.73
C LYS A 71 -15.56 -15.83 49.70
N TYR A 72 -16.56 -16.19 48.89
CA TYR A 72 -17.86 -15.54 48.80
C TYR A 72 -18.95 -16.58 49.05
N THR A 73 -19.71 -16.42 50.15
CA THR A 73 -20.75 -17.36 50.55
C THR A 73 -22.10 -16.90 50.01
N LYS A 74 -22.77 -17.75 49.25
CA LYS A 74 -24.12 -17.46 48.74
C LYS A 74 -24.97 -18.71 48.59
N THR A 75 -26.28 -18.50 48.49
CA THR A 75 -27.21 -19.55 48.08
C THR A 75 -27.05 -19.83 46.58
N THR A 76 -26.96 -21.11 46.23
CA THR A 76 -26.90 -21.60 44.84
C THR A 76 -27.91 -22.71 44.65
N LYS A 77 -28.37 -22.89 43.41
CA LYS A 77 -29.23 -23.99 43.00
C LYS A 77 -28.37 -25.21 42.63
N GLU A 78 -28.80 -26.38 43.06
CA GLU A 78 -28.22 -27.69 42.74
C GLU A 78 -29.32 -28.60 42.19
N GLN A 79 -28.95 -29.62 41.44
CA GLN A 79 -29.89 -30.58 40.86
C GLN A 79 -29.62 -31.98 41.40
N LYS A 80 -30.67 -32.65 41.91
CA LYS A 80 -30.61 -34.06 42.28
C LYS A 80 -30.52 -34.94 41.02
N LYS A 81 -30.14 -36.21 41.17
CA LYS A 81 -30.07 -37.19 40.05
C LYS A 81 -31.40 -37.38 39.29
N ASN A 82 -32.53 -37.09 39.93
CA ASN A 82 -33.86 -37.15 39.35
C ASN A 82 -34.30 -35.83 38.66
N GLY A 83 -33.43 -34.82 38.59
CA GLY A 83 -33.70 -33.53 37.95
C GLY A 83 -34.31 -32.46 38.86
N GLU A 84 -34.65 -32.79 40.11
CA GLU A 84 -35.23 -31.83 41.08
C GLU A 84 -34.19 -30.78 41.51
N GLU A 85 -34.52 -29.49 41.33
CA GLU A 85 -33.70 -28.38 41.84
C GLU A 85 -33.92 -28.17 43.35
N TYR A 86 -32.83 -27.93 44.08
CA TYR A 86 -32.86 -27.50 45.48
C TYR A 86 -31.80 -26.43 45.74
N SER A 87 -31.95 -25.64 46.80
CA SER A 87 -31.00 -24.58 47.13
C SER A 87 -30.09 -24.99 48.29
N VAL A 88 -28.81 -24.66 48.18
CA VAL A 88 -27.82 -24.84 49.25
C VAL A 88 -27.02 -23.57 49.44
N VAL A 89 -26.55 -23.32 50.67
CA VAL A 89 -25.53 -22.29 50.92
C VAL A 89 -24.17 -22.92 50.63
N ALA A 90 -23.39 -22.30 49.75
CA ALA A 90 -22.07 -22.78 49.36
C ALA A 90 -21.03 -21.66 49.39
N ASP A 91 -19.79 -22.06 49.70
CA ASP A 91 -18.62 -21.19 49.64
C ASP A 91 -17.99 -21.26 48.24
N PHE A 92 -17.92 -20.11 47.58
CA PHE A 92 -17.24 -19.93 46.30
C PHE A 92 -15.91 -19.24 46.47
N ARG A 93 -14.94 -19.55 45.61
CA ARG A 93 -13.64 -18.87 45.59
C ARG A 93 -13.84 -17.40 45.27
N ALA A 94 -13.10 -16.52 45.93
CA ALA A 94 -13.00 -15.11 45.59
C ALA A 94 -11.60 -14.83 45.05
N TYR A 95 -11.53 -14.01 44.00
CA TYR A 95 -10.30 -13.71 43.28
C TYR A 95 -9.99 -12.21 43.31
N PRO A 96 -8.69 -11.82 43.34
CA PRO A 96 -8.30 -10.41 43.28
C PRO A 96 -8.74 -9.75 41.96
N ASP A 97 -8.77 -10.50 40.86
CA ASP A 97 -9.23 -10.05 39.55
C ASP A 97 -9.73 -11.21 38.67
N ILE A 98 -10.29 -10.87 37.51
CA ILE A 98 -10.82 -11.83 36.53
C ILE A 98 -9.71 -12.73 35.94
N GLN A 99 -8.49 -12.20 35.78
CA GLN A 99 -7.37 -12.99 35.24
C GLN A 99 -7.01 -14.13 36.19
N ALA A 100 -7.01 -13.88 37.51
CA ALA A 100 -6.79 -14.92 38.51
C ALA A 100 -7.89 -16.00 38.47
N SER A 101 -9.15 -15.61 38.24
CA SER A 101 -10.25 -16.56 38.05
C SER A 101 -10.05 -17.45 36.81
N ILE A 102 -9.62 -16.87 35.69
CA ILE A 102 -9.29 -17.61 34.44
C ILE A 102 -8.15 -18.59 34.67
N ASN A 103 -7.04 -18.12 35.24
CA ASN A 103 -5.87 -18.95 35.49
C ASN A 103 -6.20 -20.13 36.43
N ASP A 104 -7.00 -19.87 37.48
CA ASP A 104 -7.40 -20.91 38.44
C ASP A 104 -8.34 -21.95 37.82
N HIS A 105 -9.23 -21.52 36.94
CA HIS A 105 -10.12 -22.38 36.17
C HIS A 105 -9.34 -23.34 35.27
N SER A 106 -8.36 -22.83 34.52
CA SER A 106 -7.53 -23.68 33.66
C SER A 106 -6.63 -24.62 34.46
N LEU A 107 -6.07 -24.15 35.58
CA LEU A 107 -5.35 -25.01 36.52
C LEU A 107 -6.22 -26.13 37.10
N TYR A 108 -7.51 -25.87 37.36
CA TYR A 108 -8.46 -26.89 37.75
C TYR A 108 -8.68 -27.93 36.65
N LEU A 109 -8.93 -27.49 35.42
CA LEU A 109 -9.14 -28.38 34.29
C LEU A 109 -7.91 -29.24 33.96
N LEU A 110 -6.70 -28.71 34.15
CA LEU A 110 -5.46 -29.47 33.97
C LEU A 110 -5.06 -30.31 35.19
N GLY A 111 -5.56 -29.93 36.36
CA GLY A 111 -5.12 -30.44 37.66
C GLY A 111 -5.95 -31.60 38.18
N ALA A 112 -7.28 -31.48 38.10
CA ALA A 112 -8.22 -32.36 38.77
C ALA A 112 -8.05 -33.82 38.36
N MET A 113 -8.13 -34.73 39.35
CA MET A 113 -8.01 -36.17 39.14
C MET A 113 -9.37 -36.88 39.25
N LYS A 114 -9.46 -38.05 38.61
CA LYS A 114 -10.52 -39.05 38.75
C LYS A 114 -9.86 -40.43 38.94
N GLY A 115 -9.71 -40.84 40.20
CA GLY A 115 -8.85 -41.98 40.55
C GLY A 115 -7.38 -41.66 40.25
N ALA A 116 -6.70 -42.57 39.56
CA ALA A 116 -5.29 -42.39 39.17
C ALA A 116 -5.09 -41.55 37.89
N ALA A 117 -6.17 -41.23 37.16
CA ALA A 117 -6.11 -40.51 35.88
C ALA A 117 -6.54 -39.05 36.00
N LYS A 118 -6.14 -38.22 35.02
CA LYS A 118 -6.62 -36.85 34.90
C LYS A 118 -8.12 -36.84 34.59
N ARG A 119 -8.87 -35.99 35.29
CA ARG A 119 -10.34 -35.89 35.12
C ARG A 119 -10.73 -35.44 33.71
N TYR A 120 -9.93 -34.56 33.12
CA TYR A 120 -10.14 -33.97 31.79
C TYR A 120 -8.99 -34.35 30.85
N GLU A 121 -8.64 -35.63 30.81
CA GLU A 121 -7.59 -36.16 29.94
C GLU A 121 -7.85 -35.83 28.46
N GLY A 122 -6.80 -35.40 27.76
CA GLY A 122 -6.87 -34.98 26.35
C GLY A 122 -7.30 -33.53 26.13
N LEU A 123 -7.66 -32.76 27.18
CA LEU A 123 -8.10 -31.37 27.01
C LEU A 123 -6.97 -30.43 26.56
N SER A 124 -5.78 -30.54 27.17
CA SER A 124 -4.63 -29.71 26.83
C SER A 124 -4.13 -30.02 25.43
N GLY A 125 -4.09 -29.03 24.55
CA GLY A 125 -3.64 -29.15 23.17
C GLY A 125 -4.71 -29.65 22.18
N GLU A 126 -5.96 -29.88 22.64
CA GLU A 126 -7.07 -30.11 21.72
C GLU A 126 -7.33 -28.84 20.90
N THR A 127 -7.61 -29.02 19.60
CA THR A 127 -7.77 -27.93 18.62
C THR A 127 -9.22 -27.78 18.14
N ASP A 128 -10.07 -28.77 18.43
CA ASP A 128 -11.49 -28.75 18.14
C ASP A 128 -12.27 -28.36 19.42
N TYR A 129 -12.84 -27.16 19.43
CA TYR A 129 -13.61 -26.69 20.59
C TYR A 129 -14.79 -27.61 20.93
N ARG A 130 -15.41 -28.30 19.96
CA ARG A 130 -16.52 -29.21 20.25
C ARG A 130 -16.03 -30.42 21.03
N LYS A 131 -14.88 -30.98 20.65
CA LYS A 131 -14.23 -32.08 21.38
C LYS A 131 -13.76 -31.64 22.76
N ALA A 132 -13.14 -30.46 22.86
CA ALA A 132 -12.70 -29.91 24.14
C ALA A 132 -13.87 -29.78 25.14
N ILE A 133 -15.01 -29.24 24.71
CA ILE A 133 -16.20 -29.15 25.57
C ILE A 133 -16.79 -30.52 25.88
N GLN A 134 -16.76 -31.47 24.94
CA GLN A 134 -17.18 -32.84 25.21
C GLN A 134 -16.31 -33.52 26.28
N ILE A 135 -15.00 -33.28 26.26
CA ILE A 135 -14.06 -33.75 27.31
C ILE A 135 -14.43 -33.14 28.67
N ILE A 136 -14.68 -31.82 28.71
CA ILE A 136 -15.09 -31.12 29.94
C ILE A 136 -16.42 -31.66 30.48
N LYS A 137 -17.41 -31.90 29.61
CA LYS A 137 -18.70 -32.50 29.99
C LYS A 137 -18.52 -33.92 30.53
N ASN A 138 -17.74 -34.76 29.85
CA ASN A 138 -17.47 -36.15 30.27
C ASN A 138 -16.71 -36.22 31.60
N GLY A 139 -15.87 -35.21 31.88
CA GLY A 139 -15.19 -35.05 33.16
C GLY A 139 -16.11 -34.64 34.32
N GLY A 140 -17.37 -34.30 34.04
CA GLY A 140 -18.39 -34.00 35.05
C GLY A 140 -18.44 -32.54 35.47
N TYR A 141 -17.99 -31.61 34.62
CA TYR A 141 -18.01 -30.17 34.94
C TYR A 141 -19.44 -29.63 35.14
N ALA A 142 -20.39 -30.10 34.32
CA ALA A 142 -21.80 -29.71 34.40
C ALA A 142 -22.70 -30.95 34.33
N THR A 143 -23.82 -30.93 35.05
CA THR A 143 -24.86 -31.97 34.97
C THR A 143 -25.82 -31.74 33.79
N ASP A 144 -26.00 -30.50 33.36
CA ASP A 144 -26.88 -30.09 32.25
C ASP A 144 -26.59 -30.87 30.95
N VAL A 145 -27.58 -31.60 30.45
CA VAL A 145 -27.46 -32.42 29.22
C VAL A 145 -27.21 -31.59 27.97
N THR A 146 -27.63 -30.32 27.94
CA THR A 146 -27.47 -29.39 26.81
C THR A 146 -26.20 -28.54 26.91
N TYR A 147 -25.33 -28.81 27.90
CA TYR A 147 -24.16 -27.98 28.18
C TYR A 147 -23.23 -27.82 26.96
N VAL A 148 -22.97 -28.92 26.23
CA VAL A 148 -22.10 -28.89 25.05
C VAL A 148 -22.68 -27.97 23.96
N GLU A 149 -23.98 -28.08 23.71
CA GLU A 149 -24.70 -27.27 22.72
C GLU A 149 -24.73 -25.80 23.11
N LYS A 150 -24.98 -25.49 24.39
CA LYS A 150 -24.98 -24.12 24.92
C LYS A 150 -23.64 -23.44 24.73
N ILE A 151 -22.55 -24.11 25.11
CA ILE A 151 -21.20 -23.56 24.96
C ILE A 151 -20.84 -23.39 23.47
N CYS A 152 -21.10 -24.39 22.63
CA CYS A 152 -20.85 -24.27 21.19
C CYS A 152 -21.65 -23.11 20.57
N SER A 153 -22.91 -22.94 20.97
CA SER A 153 -23.76 -21.84 20.51
C SER A 153 -23.20 -20.47 20.89
N ILE A 154 -22.56 -20.34 22.07
CA ILE A 154 -21.89 -19.11 22.50
C ILE A 154 -20.63 -18.86 21.65
N ILE A 155 -19.81 -19.90 21.43
CA ILE A 155 -18.61 -19.83 20.58
C ILE A 155 -18.98 -19.38 19.17
N GLU A 156 -20.04 -19.93 18.60
CA GLU A 156 -20.52 -19.60 17.26
C GLU A 156 -21.13 -18.19 17.20
N ARG A 157 -22.01 -17.83 18.14
CA ARG A 157 -22.66 -16.51 18.20
C ARG A 157 -21.67 -15.36 18.26
N TRP A 158 -20.57 -15.54 19.00
CA TRP A 158 -19.55 -14.51 19.20
C TRP A 158 -18.30 -14.70 18.35
N GLU A 159 -18.29 -15.73 17.48
CA GLU A 159 -17.16 -16.14 16.66
C GLU A 159 -15.87 -16.30 17.47
N LEU A 160 -15.96 -16.92 18.66
CA LEU A 160 -14.85 -16.97 19.62
C LEU A 160 -13.68 -17.83 19.14
N HIS A 161 -13.91 -18.74 18.19
CA HIS A 161 -12.87 -19.56 17.56
C HIS A 161 -11.75 -18.72 16.92
N LYS A 162 -11.99 -17.44 16.59
CA LYS A 162 -10.95 -16.52 16.11
C LYS A 162 -9.87 -16.21 17.16
N TYR A 163 -10.11 -16.51 18.44
CA TYR A 163 -9.16 -16.36 19.53
C TYR A 163 -8.33 -17.62 19.79
N ASP A 164 -8.63 -18.75 19.11
CA ASP A 164 -7.94 -20.04 19.29
C ASP A 164 -6.72 -20.21 18.40
N VAL A 165 -6.65 -19.44 17.32
CA VAL A 165 -5.43 -19.33 16.54
C VAL A 165 -4.36 -18.74 17.45
N LYS A 166 -3.27 -19.49 17.64
CA LYS A 166 -2.05 -18.93 18.22
C LYS A 166 -1.79 -17.62 17.49
N GLU A 167 -1.90 -16.51 18.20
CA GLU A 167 -1.12 -15.34 17.82
C GLU A 167 0.30 -15.89 17.76
N SER A 168 0.84 -16.02 16.55
CA SER A 168 2.29 -15.96 16.43
C SER A 168 2.65 -14.73 17.23
N GLU A 169 3.45 -14.88 18.29
CA GLU A 169 4.04 -13.73 19.00
C GLU A 169 4.21 -12.62 17.98
N ASP A 170 3.52 -11.50 18.23
CA ASP A 170 3.31 -10.37 17.32
C ASP A 170 4.68 -9.77 16.95
N LYS A 171 5.53 -10.53 16.26
CA LYS A 171 6.61 -10.06 15.43
C LYS A 171 5.86 -9.47 14.26
N MET A 172 5.38 -8.25 14.51
CA MET A 172 5.24 -7.24 13.48
C MET A 172 6.35 -7.52 12.47
N SER A 173 6.01 -7.61 11.19
CA SER A 173 7.04 -7.85 10.18
C SER A 173 8.04 -6.68 10.09
N ILE A 174 7.89 -5.66 10.94
CA ILE A 174 8.78 -4.52 11.13
C ILE A 174 9.33 -4.48 12.57
N GLU A 175 10.55 -3.98 12.72
CA GLU A 175 11.14 -3.58 14.00
C GLU A 175 10.83 -2.10 14.26
N ILE A 176 10.39 -1.72 15.48
CA ILE A 176 10.34 -0.31 15.90
C ILE A 176 11.58 -0.02 16.74
N LYS A 177 12.45 0.84 16.24
CA LYS A 177 13.69 1.23 16.91
C LYS A 177 13.57 2.65 17.47
N GLU A 178 13.75 2.78 18.78
CA GLU A 178 13.85 4.09 19.41
C GLU A 178 15.09 4.84 18.91
N TYR A 179 14.85 6.01 18.33
CA TYR A 179 15.85 6.95 17.86
C TYR A 179 15.41 8.38 18.21
N LEU A 180 15.12 8.58 19.50
CA LEU A 180 14.51 9.81 19.99
C LEU A 180 15.42 11.02 19.75
N LEU A 181 14.90 12.02 19.04
CA LEU A 181 15.62 13.24 18.71
C LEU A 181 15.56 14.23 19.87
N THR A 182 16.15 13.86 21.01
CA THR A 182 16.08 14.62 22.28
C THR A 182 16.61 16.05 22.17
N ASN A 183 17.50 16.30 21.21
CA ASN A 183 18.06 17.62 20.94
C ASN A 183 17.20 18.51 20.04
N SER A 184 16.19 17.95 19.37
CA SER A 184 15.33 18.70 18.44
C SER A 184 14.49 19.76 19.17
N PRO A 185 14.21 20.91 18.54
CA PRO A 185 13.31 21.93 19.09
C PRO A 185 11.93 21.36 19.46
N CYS A 186 11.42 20.46 18.64
CA CYS A 186 10.14 19.79 18.85
C CYS A 186 10.13 18.92 20.11
N TYR A 187 11.14 18.07 20.32
CA TYR A 187 11.27 17.29 21.55
C TYR A 187 11.40 18.20 22.78
N LYS A 188 12.27 19.22 22.70
CA LYS A 188 12.51 20.18 23.79
C LYS A 188 11.27 21.00 24.16
N SER A 189 10.34 21.21 23.23
CA SER A 189 9.06 21.88 23.52
C SER A 189 8.23 21.14 24.58
N GLY A 190 8.39 19.81 24.70
CA GLY A 190 7.77 18.99 25.73
C GLY A 190 6.24 18.89 25.68
N ARG A 191 5.58 19.52 24.70
CA ARG A 191 4.12 19.58 24.62
C ARG A 191 3.54 18.18 24.38
N ARG A 192 2.51 17.82 25.13
CA ARG A 192 1.87 16.50 25.07
C ARG A 192 0.57 16.51 24.28
N ILE A 193 0.19 15.35 23.78
CA ILE A 193 -1.10 15.06 23.16
C ILE A 193 -1.71 13.81 23.80
N THR A 194 -3.03 13.72 23.73
CA THR A 194 -3.74 12.45 23.84
C THR A 194 -3.93 11.94 22.41
N PRO A 195 -3.23 10.87 21.99
CA PRO A 195 -3.41 10.34 20.64
C PRO A 195 -4.89 9.97 20.41
N ALA A 196 -5.42 10.38 19.27
CA ALA A 196 -6.78 10.09 18.81
C ALA A 196 -6.80 9.41 17.43
N GLY A 197 -5.62 9.17 16.85
CA GLY A 197 -5.48 8.62 15.52
C GLY A 197 -4.06 8.71 14.97
N GLY A 198 -3.95 8.58 13.65
CA GLY A 198 -2.71 8.60 12.89
C GLY A 198 -2.81 9.42 11.61
N MET A 199 -1.69 10.02 11.20
CA MET A 199 -1.53 10.69 9.91
C MET A 199 -0.35 10.11 9.15
N LEU A 200 -0.61 9.63 7.94
CA LEU A 200 0.40 9.10 7.03
C LEU A 200 0.93 10.20 6.11
N HIS A 201 2.26 10.23 5.97
CA HIS A 201 2.98 11.14 5.10
C HIS A 201 3.94 10.38 4.16
N SER A 202 4.38 11.08 3.11
CA SER A 202 5.65 10.77 2.47
C SER A 202 6.48 12.04 2.33
N ILE A 203 7.81 11.87 2.37
CA ILE A 203 8.77 12.96 2.60
C ILE A 203 8.84 14.03 1.50
N GLY A 204 8.23 13.80 0.33
CA GLY A 204 8.17 14.80 -0.75
C GLY A 204 9.53 15.12 -1.39
N CYS A 205 10.53 14.25 -1.25
CA CYS A 205 11.84 14.40 -1.89
C CYS A 205 12.49 13.02 -2.13
N PRO A 206 13.36 12.85 -3.14
CA PRO A 206 13.91 11.54 -3.52
C PRO A 206 15.03 11.07 -2.55
N GLN A 207 14.67 10.81 -1.31
CA GLN A 207 15.60 10.40 -0.25
C GLN A 207 15.12 9.08 0.39
N PRO A 208 15.74 7.93 0.06
CA PRO A 208 15.26 6.63 0.51
C PRO A 208 15.67 6.26 1.95
N ASP A 209 16.67 6.92 2.54
CA ASP A 209 17.23 6.56 3.85
C ASP A 209 16.50 7.25 5.01
N PRO A 210 15.82 6.49 5.90
CA PRO A 210 15.13 7.05 7.07
C PRO A 210 16.04 7.83 8.02
N LYS A 211 17.33 7.46 8.12
CA LYS A 211 18.27 8.15 9.02
C LYS A 211 18.62 9.55 8.52
N VAL A 212 18.73 9.74 7.20
CA VAL A 212 18.97 11.07 6.62
C VAL A 212 17.81 12.00 6.98
N ILE A 213 16.58 11.49 6.87
CA ILE A 213 15.36 12.23 7.23
C ILE A 213 15.32 12.52 8.75
N ALA A 214 15.63 11.53 9.58
CA ALA A 214 15.72 11.72 11.04
C ALA A 214 16.73 12.81 11.42
N ASN A 215 17.91 12.81 10.79
CA ASN A 215 18.93 13.82 11.01
C ASN A 215 18.44 15.22 10.63
N ASN A 216 17.70 15.37 9.55
CA ASN A 216 17.10 16.65 9.17
C ASN A 216 16.09 17.14 10.22
N PHE A 217 15.24 16.25 10.75
CA PHE A 217 14.32 16.61 11.84
C PHE A 217 15.02 16.90 13.17
N SER A 218 16.25 16.44 13.38
CA SER A 218 16.99 16.68 14.62
C SER A 218 17.35 18.16 14.83
N VAL A 219 17.44 18.93 13.75
CA VAL A 219 17.78 20.38 13.77
C VAL A 219 16.65 21.27 13.26
N SER A 220 15.57 20.68 12.72
CA SER A 220 14.44 21.42 12.16
C SER A 220 13.72 22.26 13.21
N THR A 221 13.49 23.54 12.90
CA THR A 221 12.75 24.48 13.73
C THR A 221 11.27 24.61 13.36
N GLY A 222 10.86 24.05 12.20
CA GLY A 222 9.51 24.20 11.66
C GLY A 222 8.71 22.90 11.54
N ALA A 223 9.37 21.75 11.62
CA ALA A 223 8.73 20.45 11.40
C ALA A 223 9.38 19.31 12.20
N CYS A 224 8.58 18.35 12.63
CA CYS A 224 9.03 17.09 13.22
C CYS A 224 7.89 16.07 13.10
N VAL A 225 8.24 14.78 13.14
CA VAL A 225 7.30 13.66 13.06
C VAL A 225 7.57 12.65 14.17
N HIS A 226 6.62 11.75 14.42
CA HIS A 226 6.83 10.72 15.44
C HIS A 226 7.70 9.57 14.95
N ALA A 227 7.61 9.24 13.66
CA ALA A 227 8.35 8.14 13.07
C ALA A 227 8.72 8.38 11.61
N VAL A 228 9.75 7.67 11.14
CA VAL A 228 10.12 7.56 9.72
C VAL A 228 10.30 6.10 9.36
N VAL A 229 9.89 5.70 8.17
CA VAL A 229 10.03 4.33 7.66
C VAL A 229 10.52 4.31 6.22
N GLY A 230 11.40 3.36 5.92
CA GLY A 230 11.91 3.14 4.57
C GLY A 230 11.58 1.75 4.05
N LYS A 231 12.34 1.30 3.04
CA LYS A 231 12.19 -0.04 2.45
C LYS A 231 12.55 -1.15 3.45
N ALA A 232 13.58 -0.93 4.27
CA ALA A 232 13.91 -1.85 5.34
C ALA A 232 12.74 -1.90 6.34
N ALA A 233 12.45 -3.08 6.85
CA ALA A 233 11.37 -3.32 7.80
C ALA A 233 11.75 -2.81 9.21
N VAL A 234 12.17 -1.55 9.30
CA VAL A 234 12.58 -0.86 10.52
C VAL A 234 11.94 0.52 10.51
N VAL A 235 11.18 0.82 11.56
CA VAL A 235 10.62 2.14 11.83
C VAL A 235 11.49 2.84 12.86
N LEU A 236 11.98 4.03 12.53
CA LEU A 236 12.71 4.87 13.48
C LEU A 236 11.71 5.73 14.23
N GLN A 237 11.55 5.50 15.54
CA GLN A 237 10.75 6.36 16.40
C GLN A 237 11.58 7.59 16.81
N LEU A 238 11.18 8.75 16.33
CA LEU A 238 11.89 10.02 16.51
C LEU A 238 11.38 10.85 17.69
N LEU A 239 10.12 10.64 18.08
CA LEU A 239 9.46 11.35 19.17
C LEU A 239 8.61 10.36 19.98
N PRO A 240 8.45 10.53 21.31
CA PRO A 240 7.52 9.68 22.06
C PRO A 240 6.08 9.89 21.54
N TRP A 241 5.30 8.82 21.46
CA TRP A 241 3.96 8.83 20.83
C TRP A 241 2.95 9.81 21.44
N ASN A 242 3.19 10.27 22.68
CA ASN A 242 2.34 11.23 23.39
C ASN A 242 2.89 12.66 23.39
N PHE A 243 3.93 12.96 22.60
CA PHE A 243 4.40 14.33 22.37
C PHE A 243 3.72 14.90 21.13
N ARG A 244 3.59 16.22 21.09
CA ARG A 244 3.03 16.95 19.96
C ARG A 244 4.07 17.14 18.87
N ALA A 245 3.94 16.39 17.78
CA ALA A 245 4.73 16.63 16.56
C ALA A 245 4.24 17.87 15.78
N TRP A 246 5.06 18.37 14.85
CA TRP A 246 4.81 19.54 13.99
C TRP A 246 4.79 19.07 12.53
N HIS A 247 3.91 18.13 12.20
CA HIS A 247 3.99 17.34 10.97
C HIS A 247 3.03 17.83 9.87
N CYS A 248 1.90 18.46 10.22
CA CYS A 248 0.86 18.76 9.23
C CYS A 248 0.37 20.21 9.21
N GLY A 249 0.99 21.12 9.95
CA GLY A 249 0.52 22.51 10.02
C GLY A 249 -0.89 22.63 10.61
N SER A 250 -1.66 23.63 10.16
CA SER A 250 -3.05 23.87 10.59
C SER A 250 -3.94 24.19 9.39
N GLY A 251 -5.23 23.93 9.51
CA GLY A 251 -6.27 24.36 8.57
C GLY A 251 -7.44 25.04 9.28
N SER A 252 -8.57 25.20 8.59
CA SER A 252 -9.76 25.91 9.09
C SER A 252 -10.40 25.29 10.33
N ASN A 253 -10.19 24.00 10.56
CA ASN A 253 -10.77 23.20 11.65
C ASN A 253 -9.72 22.84 12.71
N GLY A 254 -8.58 23.53 12.74
CA GLY A 254 -7.51 23.33 13.72
C GLY A 254 -6.32 22.57 13.13
N SER A 255 -5.67 21.73 13.94
CA SER A 255 -4.38 21.13 13.60
C SER A 255 -4.30 19.69 14.07
N GLY A 256 -4.05 18.78 13.13
CA GLY A 256 -3.83 17.35 13.39
C GLY A 256 -2.63 17.10 14.31
N ASN A 257 -1.66 18.02 14.35
CA ASN A 257 -0.53 18.01 15.28
C ASN A 257 -0.97 17.83 16.75
N ASN A 258 -2.17 18.29 17.11
CA ASN A 258 -2.67 18.26 18.48
C ASN A 258 -3.22 16.90 18.93
N SER A 259 -3.33 15.91 18.03
CA SER A 259 -4.00 14.64 18.35
C SER A 259 -3.56 13.43 17.53
N LEU A 260 -2.80 13.60 16.44
CA LEU A 260 -2.46 12.49 15.52
C LEU A 260 -0.99 12.08 15.65
N ILE A 261 -0.75 10.77 15.68
CA ILE A 261 0.59 10.20 15.57
C ILE A 261 0.99 10.15 14.09
N SER A 262 2.18 10.63 13.76
CA SER A 262 2.63 10.82 12.38
C SER A 262 3.78 9.91 11.99
N ILE A 263 3.75 9.40 10.76
CA ILE A 263 4.87 8.68 10.16
C ILE A 263 5.15 9.20 8.75
N GLU A 264 6.43 9.37 8.45
CA GLU A 264 6.94 9.70 7.12
C GLU A 264 7.43 8.44 6.42
N MET A 265 6.86 8.12 5.26
CA MET A 265 7.46 7.15 4.34
C MET A 265 8.57 7.84 3.55
N THR A 266 9.76 7.23 3.51
CA THR A 266 10.79 7.69 2.60
C THR A 266 10.37 7.46 1.15
N GLU A 267 10.92 8.24 0.24
CA GLU A 267 10.65 8.12 -1.19
C GLU A 267 11.89 7.61 -1.93
N PRO A 268 11.70 6.93 -3.07
CA PRO A 268 12.82 6.33 -3.80
C PRO A 268 13.78 7.39 -4.36
N ALA A 269 15.07 7.09 -4.42
CA ALA A 269 16.06 7.93 -5.12
C ALA A 269 15.82 8.00 -6.65
N THR A 270 14.99 7.10 -7.19
CA THR A 270 14.72 6.96 -8.62
C THR A 270 13.57 7.85 -9.14
N ILE A 271 13.24 8.92 -8.42
CA ILE A 271 12.28 9.94 -8.87
C ILE A 271 12.89 11.34 -8.85
N LYS A 272 12.34 12.24 -9.66
CA LYS A 272 12.68 13.67 -9.66
C LYS A 272 11.40 14.49 -9.70
N TYR A 273 11.21 15.36 -8.72
CA TYR A 273 10.07 16.29 -8.72
C TYR A 273 10.23 17.32 -9.84
N THR A 274 9.15 17.57 -10.57
CA THR A 274 9.08 18.54 -11.68
C THR A 274 8.24 19.77 -11.34
N GLY A 275 7.58 19.77 -10.17
CA GLY A 275 6.83 20.91 -9.65
C GLY A 275 5.65 20.45 -8.81
N GLY A 276 5.53 21.01 -7.59
CA GLY A 276 4.51 20.58 -6.63
C GLY A 276 4.57 19.07 -6.39
N SER A 277 3.43 18.39 -6.50
CA SER A 277 3.29 16.94 -6.39
C SER A 277 3.62 16.16 -7.67
N SER A 278 4.03 16.84 -8.75
CA SER A 278 4.41 16.19 -10.01
C SER A 278 5.85 15.70 -9.96
N TRP A 279 6.07 14.49 -10.47
CA TRP A 279 7.40 13.86 -10.51
C TRP A 279 7.55 12.98 -11.75
N ILE A 280 8.80 12.78 -12.16
CA ILE A 280 9.21 11.86 -13.21
C ILE A 280 10.06 10.74 -12.64
N GLU A 281 10.08 9.62 -13.34
CA GLU A 281 10.97 8.50 -13.07
C GLU A 281 12.38 8.83 -13.60
N THR A 282 13.41 8.60 -12.78
CA THR A 282 14.82 8.69 -13.20
C THR A 282 15.46 7.30 -13.40
N GLY A 283 14.78 6.24 -12.94
CA GLY A 283 15.11 4.84 -13.18
C GLY A 283 14.19 4.14 -14.18
N ASP A 284 14.13 2.81 -14.09
CA ASP A 284 13.25 1.93 -14.86
C ASP A 284 11.83 1.79 -14.27
N GLY A 285 11.57 2.41 -13.11
CA GLY A 285 10.34 2.26 -12.35
C GLY A 285 10.27 1.05 -11.42
N SER A 286 11.17 0.08 -11.52
CA SER A 286 11.15 -1.13 -10.68
C SER A 286 11.56 -0.81 -9.24
N ASN A 287 12.62 -0.01 -9.08
CA ASN A 287 13.08 0.47 -7.77
C ASN A 287 12.04 1.38 -7.11
N THR A 288 11.43 2.28 -7.88
CA THR A 288 10.36 3.15 -7.38
C THR A 288 9.17 2.33 -6.92
N LYS A 289 8.72 1.35 -7.72
CA LYS A 289 7.64 0.44 -7.34
C LYS A 289 7.98 -0.36 -6.08
N ALA A 290 9.16 -0.98 -6.03
CA ALA A 290 9.60 -1.79 -4.89
C ALA A 290 9.69 -0.96 -3.61
N HIS A 291 10.18 0.28 -3.71
CA HIS A 291 10.28 1.19 -2.56
C HIS A 291 8.90 1.63 -2.07
N VAL A 292 8.01 2.04 -2.97
CA VAL A 292 6.65 2.48 -2.63
C VAL A 292 5.85 1.33 -2.01
N LEU A 293 5.93 0.12 -2.58
CA LEU A 293 5.22 -1.05 -2.02
C LEU A 293 5.79 -1.48 -0.66
N ALA A 294 7.11 -1.44 -0.47
CA ALA A 294 7.72 -1.78 0.81
C ALA A 294 7.39 -0.76 1.91
N THR A 295 7.49 0.54 1.60
CA THR A 295 7.13 1.59 2.56
C THR A 295 5.64 1.59 2.89
N TYR A 296 4.76 1.31 1.92
CA TYR A 296 3.34 1.05 2.16
C TYR A 296 3.14 -0.11 3.15
N ALA A 297 3.78 -1.26 2.89
CA ALA A 297 3.66 -2.45 3.75
C ALA A 297 4.13 -2.18 5.18
N ASN A 298 5.27 -1.50 5.32
CA ASN A 298 5.82 -1.15 6.62
C ASN A 298 4.93 -0.13 7.35
N ALA A 299 4.35 0.83 6.64
CA ALA A 299 3.38 1.78 7.20
C ALA A 299 2.08 1.08 7.65
N VAL A 300 1.59 0.07 6.92
CA VAL A 300 0.45 -0.77 7.33
C VAL A 300 0.73 -1.42 8.68
N GLN A 301 1.89 -2.06 8.83
CA GLN A 301 2.28 -2.73 10.08
C GLN A 301 2.45 -1.74 11.23
N PHE A 302 3.04 -0.57 10.95
CA PHE A 302 3.18 0.49 11.93
C PHE A 302 1.82 0.98 12.44
N PHE A 303 0.88 1.29 11.54
CA PHE A 303 -0.43 1.74 11.98
C PHE A 303 -1.27 0.64 12.60
N ALA A 304 -1.04 -0.64 12.25
CA ALA A 304 -1.65 -1.75 12.97
C ALA A 304 -1.21 -1.78 14.44
N TYR A 305 0.08 -1.58 14.70
CA TYR A 305 0.62 -1.43 16.06
C TYR A 305 0.02 -0.22 16.79
N ILE A 306 0.01 0.96 16.17
CA ILE A 306 -0.56 2.16 16.79
C ILE A 306 -2.05 1.95 17.09
N CYS A 307 -2.81 1.39 16.16
CA CYS A 307 -4.23 1.18 16.37
C CYS A 307 -4.51 0.12 17.43
N LYS A 308 -3.75 -0.98 17.50
CA LYS A 308 -3.82 -1.96 18.60
C LYS A 308 -3.52 -1.30 19.94
N LYS A 309 -2.41 -0.54 20.02
CA LYS A 309 -1.92 0.10 21.24
C LYS A 309 -2.93 1.06 21.87
N TYR A 310 -3.67 1.80 21.05
CA TYR A 310 -4.60 2.83 21.51
C TYR A 310 -6.07 2.48 21.30
N GLY A 311 -6.39 1.26 20.82
CA GLY A 311 -7.77 0.81 20.59
C GLY A 311 -8.49 1.57 19.46
N PHE A 312 -7.75 2.06 18.47
CA PHE A 312 -8.30 2.83 17.36
C PHE A 312 -8.96 1.93 16.30
N ASN A 313 -10.04 2.43 15.69
CA ASN A 313 -10.61 1.82 14.49
C ASN A 313 -9.95 2.42 13.23
N PRO A 314 -9.07 1.69 12.54
CA PRO A 314 -8.35 2.23 11.39
C PRO A 314 -9.25 2.51 10.19
N GLU A 315 -10.43 1.89 10.09
CA GLU A 315 -11.37 2.12 8.97
C GLU A 315 -12.11 3.47 9.07
N ASN A 316 -12.04 4.14 10.23
CA ASN A 316 -12.59 5.48 10.38
C ASN A 316 -11.61 6.52 9.80
N SER A 317 -12.02 7.22 8.74
CA SER A 317 -11.18 8.24 8.08
C SER A 317 -10.90 9.48 8.95
N ASN A 318 -11.57 9.65 10.10
CA ASN A 318 -11.22 10.67 11.10
C ASN A 318 -10.16 10.18 12.11
N VAL A 319 -9.84 8.88 12.09
CA VAL A 319 -8.88 8.24 12.98
C VAL A 319 -7.58 7.93 12.22
N LEU A 320 -7.64 7.44 10.99
CA LEU A 320 -6.45 7.19 10.17
C LEU A 320 -6.61 7.85 8.81
N MET A 321 -5.71 8.77 8.47
CA MET A 321 -5.80 9.59 7.27
C MET A 321 -4.43 9.92 6.67
N SER A 322 -4.40 10.32 5.41
CA SER A 322 -3.23 10.96 4.79
C SER A 322 -3.14 12.45 5.16
N HIS A 323 -2.02 13.10 4.84
CA HIS A 323 -1.94 14.57 4.89
C HIS A 323 -3.01 15.19 3.99
N ARG A 324 -3.15 14.71 2.76
CA ARG A 324 -4.14 15.19 1.79
C ARG A 324 -5.57 15.13 2.34
N GLU A 325 -5.95 14.02 2.97
CA GLU A 325 -7.27 13.90 3.60
C GLU A 325 -7.40 14.81 4.82
N GLY A 326 -6.35 14.99 5.60
CA GLY A 326 -6.29 15.97 6.69
C GLY A 326 -6.52 17.40 6.19
N HIS A 327 -5.97 17.75 5.03
CA HIS A 327 -6.21 19.04 4.39
C HIS A 327 -7.67 19.20 3.98
N ALA A 328 -8.24 18.20 3.32
CA ALA A 328 -9.65 18.19 2.92
C ALA A 328 -10.60 18.29 4.14
N LYS A 329 -10.18 17.81 5.30
CA LYS A 329 -10.89 17.93 6.59
C LYS A 329 -10.61 19.23 7.32
N GLY A 330 -9.75 20.10 6.79
CA GLY A 330 -9.39 21.39 7.37
C GLY A 330 -8.48 21.30 8.59
N ILE A 331 -7.78 20.19 8.82
CA ILE A 331 -6.89 20.02 9.99
C ILE A 331 -5.40 19.96 9.62
N ALA A 332 -5.07 20.16 8.34
CA ALA A 332 -3.71 20.16 7.84
C ALA A 332 -3.50 21.18 6.70
N SER A 333 -2.24 21.49 6.43
CA SER A 333 -1.80 22.31 5.28
C SER A 333 -2.09 21.61 3.94
N ASN A 334 -2.01 22.37 2.84
CA ASN A 334 -2.34 21.90 1.50
C ASN A 334 -1.22 21.06 0.85
N HIS A 335 -0.91 19.90 1.43
CA HIS A 335 -0.01 18.93 0.82
C HIS A 335 -0.79 17.72 0.28
N GLY A 336 -0.26 17.11 -0.78
CA GLY A 336 -0.91 16.02 -1.53
C GLY A 336 -0.44 14.61 -1.16
N ASP A 337 0.38 14.47 -0.12
CA ASP A 337 1.02 13.21 0.28
C ASP A 337 0.10 12.28 1.10
N PRO A 338 0.31 10.95 0.98
CA PRO A 338 1.22 10.26 0.05
C PRO A 338 0.59 9.97 -1.34
N GLU A 339 -0.63 10.42 -1.60
CA GLU A 339 -1.38 10.06 -2.82
C GLU A 339 -0.65 10.43 -4.11
N HIS A 340 0.18 11.48 -4.13
CA HIS A 340 0.94 11.89 -5.33
C HIS A 340 1.87 10.79 -5.87
N ILE A 341 2.43 9.95 -5.00
CA ILE A 341 3.29 8.82 -5.43
C ILE A 341 2.48 7.53 -5.52
N TRP A 342 1.51 7.33 -4.63
CA TRP A 342 0.65 6.14 -4.57
C TRP A 342 -0.27 5.95 -5.77
N ASN A 343 -0.82 7.04 -6.32
CA ASN A 343 -1.78 6.98 -7.43
C ASN A 343 -1.22 6.26 -8.67
N LYS A 344 0.09 6.36 -8.94
CA LYS A 344 0.76 5.66 -10.05
C LYS A 344 0.76 4.13 -9.89
N TYR A 345 0.56 3.64 -8.66
CA TYR A 345 0.54 2.22 -8.31
C TYR A 345 -0.85 1.71 -7.89
N GLY A 346 -1.89 2.54 -8.02
CA GLY A 346 -3.26 2.17 -7.67
C GLY A 346 -3.52 2.02 -6.17
N LEU A 347 -2.64 2.55 -5.32
CA LEU A 347 -2.79 2.51 -3.86
C LEU A 347 -3.72 3.64 -3.40
N THR A 348 -4.56 3.37 -2.40
CA THR A 348 -5.53 4.34 -1.87
C THR A 348 -5.58 4.28 -0.35
N MET A 349 -6.00 5.38 0.30
CA MET A 349 -6.21 5.40 1.74
C MET A 349 -7.33 4.45 2.20
N ASP A 350 -8.36 4.24 1.38
CA ASP A 350 -9.42 3.26 1.69
C ASP A 350 -8.88 1.84 1.75
N GLN A 351 -8.02 1.46 0.80
CA GLN A 351 -7.34 0.17 0.83
C GLN A 351 -6.36 0.07 1.99
N PHE A 352 -5.59 1.12 2.24
CA PHE A 352 -4.64 1.20 3.34
C PHE A 352 -5.30 0.95 4.70
N ARG A 353 -6.45 1.59 4.97
CA ARG A 353 -7.19 1.39 6.23
C ARG A 353 -7.70 -0.03 6.39
N LYS A 354 -8.18 -0.66 5.31
CA LYS A 354 -8.59 -2.07 5.30
C LYS A 354 -7.40 -3.00 5.56
N ASP A 355 -6.24 -2.66 5.02
CA ASP A 355 -5.00 -3.44 5.21
C ASP A 355 -4.47 -3.32 6.62
N VAL A 356 -4.52 -2.13 7.21
CA VAL A 356 -4.23 -1.91 8.63
C VAL A 356 -5.19 -2.73 9.49
N LYS A 357 -6.50 -2.73 9.18
CA LYS A 357 -7.48 -3.55 9.91
C LYS A 357 -7.17 -5.05 9.82
N LYS A 358 -6.79 -5.55 8.65
CA LYS A 358 -6.38 -6.95 8.46
C LYS A 358 -5.11 -7.27 9.26
N ALA A 359 -4.09 -6.42 9.17
CA ALA A 359 -2.86 -6.55 9.94
C ALA A 359 -3.11 -6.54 11.45
N MET A 360 -4.05 -5.71 11.93
CA MET A 360 -4.47 -5.70 13.34
C MET A 360 -5.05 -7.05 13.79
N SER A 361 -5.67 -7.81 12.88
CA SER A 361 -6.26 -9.12 13.18
C SER A 361 -5.30 -10.30 12.94
N GLY A 362 -4.00 -10.04 12.73
CA GLY A 362 -3.02 -11.09 12.45
C GLY A 362 -3.18 -11.74 11.06
N GLN A 363 -4.08 -11.22 10.22
CA GLN A 363 -4.28 -11.74 8.87
C GLN A 363 -3.13 -11.33 7.97
N THR A 364 -2.70 -12.25 7.10
CA THR A 364 -1.76 -11.94 6.02
C THR A 364 -2.36 -10.84 5.14
N VAL A 365 -1.65 -9.71 5.06
CA VAL A 365 -2.00 -8.61 4.17
C VAL A 365 -1.59 -9.01 2.74
N THR A 366 -2.49 -9.65 2.00
CA THR A 366 -2.29 -10.08 0.60
C THR A 366 -2.40 -8.95 -0.43
N THR A 367 -2.79 -7.77 0.03
CA THR A 367 -2.98 -6.53 -0.75
C THR A 367 -1.70 -5.74 -0.93
N VAL A 368 -0.60 -6.17 -0.28
CA VAL A 368 0.75 -5.88 -0.73
C VAL A 368 1.18 -7.05 -1.62
N PRO A 369 1.51 -6.84 -2.91
CA PRO A 369 1.97 -7.92 -3.78
C PRO A 369 3.14 -8.68 -3.11
N SER A 370 2.95 -9.97 -2.85
CA SER A 370 3.83 -10.80 -2.01
C SER A 370 5.07 -11.34 -2.75
N ALA A 371 5.33 -10.88 -3.97
CA ALA A 371 6.52 -11.19 -4.73
C ALA A 371 7.02 -9.89 -5.40
N PRO A 372 8.35 -9.70 -5.57
CA PRO A 372 8.84 -8.86 -6.65
C PRO A 372 8.12 -9.33 -7.91
N VAL A 373 7.48 -8.40 -8.63
CA VAL A 373 7.00 -8.76 -9.96
C VAL A 373 8.25 -9.12 -10.74
N ASP A 374 8.35 -10.38 -11.17
CA ASP A 374 9.40 -10.84 -12.06
C ASP A 374 9.39 -9.94 -13.30
N ASN A 375 10.38 -9.04 -13.34
CA ASN A 375 10.60 -8.09 -14.41
C ASN A 375 11.70 -8.59 -15.36
N THR A 376 12.04 -9.89 -15.36
CA THR A 376 12.82 -10.48 -16.45
C THR A 376 12.08 -10.35 -17.79
N SER A 377 10.76 -10.13 -17.76
CA SER A 377 9.97 -9.72 -18.93
C SER A 377 10.12 -8.24 -19.34
N ASP A 378 10.63 -7.38 -18.45
CA ASP A 378 10.92 -5.95 -18.70
C ASP A 378 12.43 -5.66 -18.89
N ASP A 379 13.32 -6.59 -18.57
CA ASP A 379 14.74 -6.50 -18.92
C ASP A 379 14.92 -6.68 -20.43
N LYS A 380 14.86 -5.56 -21.13
CA LYS A 380 15.11 -5.49 -22.56
C LYS A 380 16.59 -5.43 -22.91
N SER A 381 17.53 -5.79 -22.02
CA SER A 381 18.96 -5.76 -22.33
C SER A 381 19.33 -6.63 -23.55
N ASN A 382 18.55 -7.68 -23.82
CA ASN A 382 18.72 -8.56 -24.99
C ASN A 382 17.83 -8.17 -26.19
N GLN A 383 17.20 -6.99 -26.18
CA GLN A 383 16.32 -6.60 -27.28
C GLN A 383 17.09 -6.42 -28.58
N LYS A 384 16.42 -6.74 -29.70
CA LYS A 384 16.98 -6.55 -31.04
C LYS A 384 17.40 -5.09 -31.23
N ILE A 385 18.56 -4.89 -31.85
CA ILE A 385 19.00 -3.57 -32.30
C ILE A 385 18.79 -3.48 -33.80
N ASN A 386 17.99 -2.50 -34.21
CA ASN A 386 17.75 -2.17 -35.61
C ASN A 386 18.85 -1.25 -36.13
N ALA A 387 19.22 -1.41 -37.40
CA ALA A 387 20.27 -0.63 -38.01
C ALA A 387 19.86 0.84 -38.20
N MET A 388 20.63 1.75 -37.62
CA MET A 388 20.43 3.19 -37.71
C MET A 388 21.79 3.89 -37.64
N ASN A 389 22.07 4.80 -38.57
CA ASN A 389 23.33 5.53 -38.59
C ASN A 389 23.06 7.03 -38.39
N GLY A 390 23.94 7.70 -37.64
CA GLY A 390 23.87 9.14 -37.40
C GLY A 390 24.80 9.58 -36.28
N THR A 391 24.56 10.75 -35.74
CA THR A 391 25.19 11.23 -34.51
C THR A 391 24.15 11.66 -33.51
N VAL A 392 24.47 11.52 -32.23
CA VAL A 392 23.65 11.98 -31.12
C VAL A 392 24.47 12.96 -30.28
N THR A 393 23.93 14.15 -30.07
CA THR A 393 24.55 15.20 -29.26
C THR A 393 23.83 15.27 -27.91
N VAL A 394 24.57 15.32 -26.81
CA VAL A 394 23.99 15.55 -25.48
C VAL A 394 23.64 17.02 -25.36
N ILE A 395 22.34 17.29 -25.19
CA ILE A 395 21.82 18.66 -25.02
C ILE A 395 21.33 18.91 -23.60
N TYR A 396 21.20 17.85 -22.79
CA TYR A 396 20.90 17.97 -21.37
C TYR A 396 21.95 18.83 -20.66
N LYS A 397 21.51 19.79 -19.84
CA LYS A 397 22.37 20.73 -19.10
C LYS A 397 22.28 20.60 -17.57
N GLY A 398 21.66 19.52 -17.07
CA GLY A 398 21.63 19.27 -15.63
C GLY A 398 23.01 18.92 -15.08
N GLU A 399 23.27 19.36 -13.85
CA GLU A 399 24.52 19.09 -13.11
C GLU A 399 24.74 17.61 -12.82
N ASP A 400 23.69 16.80 -12.91
CA ASP A 400 23.70 15.34 -12.74
C ASP A 400 24.18 14.57 -13.97
N GLY A 401 24.27 15.23 -15.14
CA GLY A 401 24.73 14.61 -16.38
C GLY A 401 23.78 13.53 -16.91
N LEU A 402 24.17 12.90 -18.02
CA LEU A 402 23.37 11.90 -18.73
C LEU A 402 24.05 10.53 -18.71
N ASN A 403 23.29 9.50 -18.32
CA ASN A 403 23.80 8.13 -18.24
C ASN A 403 23.98 7.50 -19.63
N ILE A 404 25.16 6.93 -19.86
CA ILE A 404 25.45 5.97 -20.94
C ILE A 404 25.58 4.58 -20.32
N ARG A 405 24.91 3.58 -20.90
CA ARG A 405 24.73 2.25 -20.31
C ARG A 405 25.33 1.13 -21.15
N LYS A 406 25.58 -0.02 -20.51
CA LYS A 406 26.16 -1.22 -21.16
C LYS A 406 25.18 -2.01 -22.03
N ALA A 407 23.88 -1.85 -21.84
CA ALA A 407 22.83 -2.51 -22.62
C ALA A 407 21.62 -1.56 -22.82
N PRO A 408 20.73 -1.79 -23.80
CA PRO A 408 19.58 -0.92 -24.14
C PRO A 408 18.42 -1.11 -23.14
N SER A 409 18.70 -0.93 -21.85
CA SER A 409 17.71 -1.06 -20.80
C SER A 409 18.00 -0.06 -19.67
N TYR A 410 16.94 0.43 -19.04
CA TYR A 410 17.07 1.28 -17.86
C TYR A 410 17.59 0.50 -16.64
N THR A 411 17.44 -0.83 -16.64
CA THR A 411 18.04 -1.77 -15.67
C THR A 411 19.52 -2.03 -15.91
N ALA A 412 20.04 -1.76 -17.12
CA ALA A 412 21.42 -2.05 -17.46
C ALA A 412 22.40 -1.16 -16.70
N ALA A 413 23.54 -1.72 -16.32
CA ALA A 413 24.60 -0.99 -15.63
C ALA A 413 24.97 0.30 -16.38
N VAL A 414 25.05 1.41 -15.64
CA VAL A 414 25.63 2.66 -16.13
C VAL A 414 27.13 2.43 -16.31
N ASP A 415 27.63 2.73 -17.50
CA ASP A 415 29.05 2.67 -17.82
C ASP A 415 29.71 4.00 -17.49
N GLN A 416 29.08 5.10 -17.90
CA GLN A 416 29.59 6.46 -17.68
C GLN A 416 28.45 7.49 -17.64
N ILE A 417 28.75 8.63 -17.02
CA ILE A 417 27.88 9.81 -16.97
C ILE A 417 28.55 10.92 -17.80
N VAL A 418 27.81 11.55 -18.70
CA VAL A 418 28.33 12.59 -19.61
C VAL A 418 27.52 13.88 -19.49
N HIS A 419 28.19 15.03 -19.40
CA HIS A 419 27.52 16.34 -19.32
C HIS A 419 27.42 17.03 -20.69
N GLU A 420 28.24 16.60 -21.63
CA GLU A 420 28.25 17.05 -23.02
C GLU A 420 28.90 15.98 -23.89
N GLY A 421 28.75 16.12 -25.21
CA GLY A 421 29.43 15.25 -26.17
C GLY A 421 28.60 14.96 -27.41
N VAL A 422 29.29 14.51 -28.46
CA VAL A 422 28.69 14.04 -29.71
C VAL A 422 29.16 12.61 -29.94
N PHE A 423 28.23 11.68 -30.09
CA PHE A 423 28.50 10.25 -30.23
C PHE A 423 28.00 9.73 -31.57
N THR A 424 28.76 8.83 -32.20
CA THR A 424 28.29 8.13 -33.40
C THR A 424 27.26 7.05 -33.02
N VAL A 425 26.10 7.10 -33.66
CA VAL A 425 25.03 6.10 -33.54
C VAL A 425 25.15 5.08 -34.66
N VAL A 426 25.06 3.80 -34.31
CA VAL A 426 25.12 2.65 -35.22
C VAL A 426 23.90 1.73 -35.12
N GLY A 427 22.95 2.05 -34.24
CA GLY A 427 21.68 1.35 -34.15
C GLY A 427 20.70 2.01 -33.20
N ILE A 428 19.48 1.50 -33.18
CA ILE A 428 18.43 1.87 -32.24
C ILE A 428 17.77 0.62 -31.68
N SER A 429 17.41 0.63 -30.40
CA SER A 429 16.71 -0.47 -29.76
C SER A 429 15.35 -0.74 -30.39
N ALA A 430 14.86 -1.98 -30.32
CA ALA A 430 13.57 -2.37 -30.88
C ALA A 430 12.38 -1.57 -30.33
N ASP A 431 12.50 -1.06 -29.10
CA ASP A 431 11.50 -0.19 -28.48
C ASP A 431 11.74 1.31 -28.69
N GLU A 432 12.75 1.66 -29.49
CA GLU A 432 13.10 3.03 -29.90
C GLU A 432 13.51 3.96 -28.75
N LYS A 433 13.89 3.39 -27.59
CA LYS A 433 14.28 4.17 -26.40
C LYS A 433 15.79 4.40 -26.25
N TRP A 434 16.61 3.68 -27.01
CA TRP A 434 18.06 3.69 -26.88
C TRP A 434 18.76 3.74 -28.23
N TYR A 435 19.66 4.69 -28.41
CA TYR A 435 20.65 4.66 -29.48
C TYR A 435 21.81 3.76 -29.06
N LYS A 436 22.18 2.83 -29.95
CA LYS A 436 23.44 2.08 -29.84
C LYS A 436 24.57 2.95 -30.39
N LEU A 437 25.56 3.21 -29.54
CA LEU A 437 26.75 3.97 -29.88
C LEU A 437 27.80 3.08 -30.57
N LYS A 438 28.70 3.68 -31.35
CA LYS A 438 29.82 2.97 -31.99
C LYS A 438 30.74 2.27 -30.97
N SER A 439 30.79 2.77 -29.73
CA SER A 439 31.50 2.12 -28.62
C SER A 439 30.87 0.79 -28.18
N GLY A 440 29.64 0.49 -28.60
CA GLY A 440 28.85 -0.64 -28.13
C GLY A 440 27.91 -0.31 -26.95
N LEU A 441 28.04 0.89 -26.38
CA LEU A 441 27.19 1.39 -25.28
C LEU A 441 25.87 1.98 -25.79
N PHE A 442 25.00 2.38 -24.87
CA PHE A 442 23.65 2.85 -25.15
C PHE A 442 23.36 4.19 -24.48
N ILE A 443 22.71 5.09 -25.21
CA ILE A 443 22.26 6.40 -24.72
C ILE A 443 20.78 6.58 -25.05
N THR A 444 20.03 7.31 -24.21
CA THR A 444 18.60 7.52 -24.39
C THR A 444 18.27 8.24 -25.71
N THR A 445 17.06 8.02 -26.23
CA THR A 445 16.50 8.75 -27.40
C THR A 445 15.65 9.95 -26.99
N ILE A 446 15.52 10.27 -25.70
CA ILE A 446 14.63 11.34 -25.23
C ILE A 446 15.07 12.70 -25.80
N PRO A 447 14.21 13.41 -26.55
CA PRO A 447 14.56 14.66 -27.23
C PRO A 447 14.99 15.80 -26.30
N ASP A 448 14.55 15.78 -25.03
CA ASP A 448 14.96 16.79 -24.04
C ASP A 448 16.41 16.60 -23.56
N TYR A 449 16.97 15.41 -23.78
CA TYR A 449 18.30 15.05 -23.29
C TYR A 449 19.33 14.95 -24.39
N VAL A 450 18.91 14.52 -25.57
CA VAL A 450 19.78 14.35 -26.72
C VAL A 450 19.15 14.91 -28.00
N SER A 451 20.00 15.28 -28.94
CA SER A 451 19.61 15.66 -30.30
C SER A 451 20.28 14.73 -31.31
N PHE A 452 19.48 13.93 -32.01
CA PHE A 452 19.95 13.08 -33.09
C PHE A 452 20.03 13.83 -34.42
N LYS A 453 21.08 13.56 -35.20
CA LYS A 453 21.29 14.09 -36.55
C LYS A 453 21.67 12.97 -37.51
N ALA A 454 21.09 13.03 -38.70
CA ALA A 454 21.51 12.19 -39.82
C ALA A 454 22.96 12.49 -40.24
N THR A 455 23.65 11.49 -40.80
CA THR A 455 24.97 11.67 -41.42
C THR A 455 24.87 12.62 -42.62
N GLN A 456 26.00 13.18 -43.05
CA GLN A 456 26.03 14.05 -44.21
C GLN A 456 25.52 13.34 -45.47
N GLU A 457 25.91 12.07 -45.66
CA GLU A 457 25.40 11.22 -46.74
C GLU A 457 23.87 11.03 -46.68
N GLN A 458 23.31 10.79 -45.50
CA GLN A 458 21.85 10.66 -45.31
C GLN A 458 21.11 11.99 -45.49
N LYS A 459 21.76 13.14 -45.27
CA LYS A 459 21.21 14.47 -45.57
C LYS A 459 21.24 14.76 -47.06
N GLU A 460 22.37 14.49 -47.70
CA GLU A 460 22.65 14.79 -49.11
C GLU A 460 22.00 13.81 -50.08
N SER A 461 21.60 12.61 -49.64
CA SER A 461 21.02 11.59 -50.52
C SER A 461 19.77 12.11 -51.25
N THR A 462 19.99 12.49 -52.50
CA THR A 462 18.99 12.84 -53.51
C THR A 462 18.85 11.74 -54.56
N ALA A 463 19.76 10.77 -54.57
CA ALA A 463 19.86 9.72 -55.58
C ALA A 463 18.92 8.53 -55.32
N GLY A 464 17.98 8.32 -56.25
CA GLY A 464 17.17 7.09 -56.37
C GLY A 464 15.76 7.15 -55.78
N THR A 465 14.95 6.17 -56.18
CA THR A 465 13.63 5.85 -55.62
C THR A 465 13.79 4.89 -54.43
N GLY A 466 13.01 5.05 -53.36
CA GLY A 466 13.00 4.11 -52.23
C GLY A 466 13.28 4.74 -50.86
N TYR A 467 13.30 6.07 -50.75
CA TYR A 467 13.68 6.79 -49.54
C TYR A 467 12.49 7.52 -48.89
N PHE A 468 12.42 7.44 -47.57
CA PHE A 468 11.59 8.25 -46.72
C PHE A 468 12.33 9.53 -46.35
N ARG A 469 11.77 10.68 -46.72
CA ARG A 469 12.43 11.99 -46.61
C ARG A 469 11.86 12.77 -45.43
N VAL A 470 12.73 13.39 -44.64
CA VAL A 470 12.36 14.23 -43.50
C VAL A 470 12.54 15.69 -43.90
N ARG A 471 11.43 16.42 -44.06
CA ARG A 471 11.37 17.81 -44.56
C ARG A 471 10.26 18.60 -43.85
N LYS A 472 10.28 19.93 -43.92
CA LYS A 472 9.15 20.75 -43.42
C LYS A 472 7.90 20.62 -44.31
N SER A 473 8.12 20.54 -45.62
CA SER A 473 7.09 20.24 -46.63
C SER A 473 7.73 19.57 -47.84
N TRP A 474 6.92 18.91 -48.68
CA TRP A 474 7.44 18.15 -49.82
C TRP A 474 8.14 19.04 -50.85
N ASP A 475 7.53 20.19 -51.15
CA ASP A 475 7.98 21.22 -52.09
C ASP A 475 9.27 21.96 -51.62
N LYS A 476 9.59 21.91 -50.33
CA LYS A 476 10.76 22.56 -49.74
C LYS A 476 11.93 21.59 -49.55
N ALA A 477 12.53 21.19 -50.67
CA ALA A 477 13.64 20.24 -50.68
C ALA A 477 14.89 20.74 -49.94
N ASP A 478 15.09 22.05 -49.87
CA ASP A 478 16.14 22.74 -49.10
C ASP A 478 16.02 22.51 -47.59
N THR A 479 14.82 22.19 -47.09
CA THR A 479 14.59 21.85 -45.69
C THR A 479 14.87 20.37 -45.38
N GLN A 480 15.46 19.59 -46.28
CA GLN A 480 15.72 18.18 -46.00
C GLN A 480 16.79 18.00 -44.92
N ILE A 481 16.41 17.32 -43.83
CA ILE A 481 17.33 16.98 -42.73
C ILE A 481 17.71 15.50 -42.71
N GLY A 482 17.08 14.67 -43.54
CA GLY A 482 17.48 13.28 -43.76
C GLY A 482 16.64 12.55 -44.81
N ALA A 483 17.21 11.51 -45.40
CA ALA A 483 16.57 10.58 -46.30
C ALA A 483 17.01 9.15 -45.92
N PHE A 484 16.03 8.27 -45.70
CA PHE A 484 16.29 6.92 -45.17
C PHE A 484 15.56 5.84 -45.96
N LYS A 485 16.20 4.70 -46.23
CA LYS A 485 15.51 3.54 -46.84
C LYS A 485 14.51 2.88 -45.90
N GLN A 486 14.74 2.98 -44.58
CA GLN A 486 13.83 2.49 -43.55
C GLN A 486 12.97 3.65 -43.06
N LYS A 487 11.65 3.43 -43.01
CA LYS A 487 10.66 4.44 -42.61
C LYS A 487 10.87 4.89 -41.17
N GLU A 488 11.18 3.94 -40.31
CA GLU A 488 11.32 4.09 -38.86
C GLU A 488 12.50 5.03 -38.54
N ASN A 489 13.59 4.94 -39.30
CA ASN A 489 14.74 5.84 -39.13
C ASN A 489 14.38 7.29 -39.52
N ALA A 490 13.53 7.48 -40.53
CA ALA A 490 13.04 8.80 -40.91
C ALA A 490 12.09 9.37 -39.85
N ILE A 491 11.21 8.53 -39.29
CA ILE A 491 10.33 8.91 -38.18
C ILE A 491 11.16 9.32 -36.97
N GLU A 492 12.18 8.54 -36.60
CA GLU A 492 13.01 8.85 -35.44
C GLU A 492 13.75 10.18 -35.60
N LEU A 493 14.38 10.44 -36.75
CA LEU A 493 14.96 11.76 -37.01
C LEU A 493 13.89 12.86 -36.89
N CYS A 494 12.70 12.60 -37.42
CA CYS A 494 11.62 13.56 -37.39
C CYS A 494 11.13 13.85 -35.96
N LYS A 495 11.03 12.86 -35.06
CA LYS A 495 10.67 13.05 -33.64
C LYS A 495 11.59 14.03 -32.92
N GLN A 496 12.87 14.03 -33.30
CA GLN A 496 13.92 14.90 -32.75
C GLN A 496 13.86 16.32 -33.32
N ASN A 497 13.01 16.56 -34.31
CA ASN A 497 12.95 17.79 -35.09
C ASN A 497 11.49 18.22 -35.27
N SER A 498 10.96 18.91 -34.26
CA SER A 498 9.62 19.52 -34.30
C SER A 498 9.43 20.41 -35.53
N GLY A 499 8.24 20.32 -36.16
CA GLY A 499 7.90 21.09 -37.36
C GLY A 499 8.35 20.46 -38.68
N TYR A 500 8.90 19.24 -38.62
CA TYR A 500 9.20 18.41 -39.79
C TYR A 500 8.13 17.33 -40.00
N LYS A 501 8.21 16.67 -41.14
CA LYS A 501 7.33 15.59 -41.58
C LYS A 501 8.14 14.55 -42.31
N VAL A 502 7.69 13.31 -42.28
CA VAL A 502 8.21 12.22 -43.10
C VAL A 502 7.34 12.06 -44.34
N PHE A 503 7.98 12.01 -45.51
CA PHE A 503 7.35 11.79 -46.81
C PHE A 503 7.87 10.51 -47.45
N ASP A 504 7.01 9.80 -48.19
CA ASP A 504 7.45 8.72 -49.08
C ASP A 504 7.96 9.26 -50.44
N ASN A 505 8.30 8.35 -51.37
CA ASN A 505 8.84 8.72 -52.68
C ASN A 505 7.87 9.50 -53.57
N SER A 506 6.56 9.38 -53.33
CA SER A 506 5.53 10.10 -54.08
C SER A 506 5.27 11.49 -53.53
N GLY A 507 5.91 11.84 -52.41
CA GLY A 507 5.64 13.07 -51.68
C GLY A 507 4.42 13.00 -50.78
N LYS A 508 3.86 11.81 -50.57
CA LYS A 508 2.79 11.61 -49.60
C LYS A 508 3.38 11.69 -48.19
N GLU A 509 2.77 12.52 -47.36
CA GLU A 509 3.07 12.59 -45.93
C GLU A 509 2.68 11.28 -45.25
N ILE A 510 3.61 10.67 -44.52
CA ILE A 510 3.39 9.40 -43.84
C ILE A 510 3.54 9.49 -42.32
N TYR A 511 4.16 10.57 -41.82
CA TYR A 511 4.29 10.83 -40.39
C TYR A 511 4.49 12.33 -40.10
N PRO A 512 3.65 12.95 -39.25
CA PRO A 512 3.81 14.34 -38.85
C PRO A 512 4.61 14.48 -37.54
N CYS A 513 5.68 15.29 -37.53
CA CYS A 513 6.38 15.64 -36.28
C CYS A 513 5.84 16.96 -35.76
N VAL A 514 4.60 16.87 -35.28
CA VAL A 514 3.92 17.99 -34.63
C VAL A 514 4.58 18.19 -33.27
N ALA A 515 5.11 19.39 -33.03
CA ALA A 515 5.42 19.81 -31.67
C ALA A 515 4.18 19.60 -30.79
N ALA A 516 4.35 19.28 -29.50
CA ALA A 516 3.27 19.33 -28.54
C ALA A 516 2.51 20.66 -28.74
N ALA A 517 1.22 20.56 -29.05
CA ALA A 517 0.46 21.69 -29.58
C ALA A 517 0.54 22.91 -28.65
N ASN A 518 1.26 23.96 -29.08
CA ASN A 518 1.10 25.31 -28.52
C ASN A 518 -0.15 26.01 -29.10
N GLU A 519 -0.84 25.41 -30.08
CA GLU A 519 -2.08 25.93 -30.67
C GLU A 519 -3.07 24.81 -30.99
N SER A 520 -4.34 25.01 -30.60
CA SER A 520 -5.42 24.06 -30.87
C SER A 520 -5.79 24.00 -32.35
N PHE A 521 -6.14 22.82 -32.86
CA PHE A 521 -6.58 22.63 -34.26
C PHE A 521 -7.87 21.81 -34.36
N VAL A 522 -8.52 21.83 -35.52
CA VAL A 522 -9.74 21.04 -35.77
C VAL A 522 -9.37 19.73 -36.45
N PHE A 523 -9.90 18.61 -35.95
CA PHE A 523 -9.81 17.30 -36.58
C PHE A 523 -11.20 16.80 -36.94
N ARG A 524 -11.40 16.50 -38.23
CA ARG A 524 -12.66 15.98 -38.75
C ARG A 524 -12.63 14.46 -38.76
N VAL A 525 -13.34 13.85 -37.82
CA VAL A 525 -13.54 12.40 -37.73
C VAL A 525 -14.55 11.96 -38.80
N LYS A 526 -14.22 10.89 -39.52
CA LYS A 526 -14.99 10.33 -40.64
C LYS A 526 -15.68 9.00 -40.32
N ILE A 527 -15.36 8.38 -39.18
CA ILE A 527 -15.96 7.12 -38.74
C ILE A 527 -16.91 7.32 -37.54
N PRO A 528 -17.98 6.52 -37.41
CA PRO A 528 -18.98 6.71 -36.35
C PRO A 528 -18.53 6.16 -34.99
N ASP A 529 -17.56 5.25 -34.96
CA ASP A 529 -17.21 4.42 -33.80
C ASP A 529 -15.78 4.64 -33.29
N LEU A 530 -15.21 5.84 -33.52
CA LEU A 530 -13.92 6.21 -32.93
C LEU A 530 -14.05 6.41 -31.41
N ARG A 531 -13.42 5.51 -30.63
CA ARG A 531 -13.51 5.50 -29.17
C ARG A 531 -12.74 6.66 -28.52
N ILE A 532 -13.33 7.22 -27.46
CA ILE A 532 -12.69 8.23 -26.61
C ILE A 532 -12.00 7.54 -25.42
N ARG A 533 -10.68 7.68 -25.32
CA ARG A 533 -9.85 6.98 -24.32
C ARG A 533 -9.36 7.88 -23.20
N LYS A 534 -9.19 7.30 -22.02
CA LYS A 534 -8.70 7.98 -20.80
C LYS A 534 -7.21 8.34 -20.86
N GLY A 535 -6.52 7.97 -21.93
CA GLY A 535 -5.12 8.32 -22.17
C GLY A 535 -4.72 8.06 -23.63
N PRO A 536 -3.56 8.57 -24.05
CA PRO A 536 -3.06 8.44 -25.42
C PRO A 536 -2.49 7.03 -25.62
N GLY A 537 -3.34 6.10 -26.03
CA GLY A 537 -2.94 4.73 -26.34
C GLY A 537 -4.08 3.72 -26.25
N THR A 538 -4.00 2.64 -27.02
CA THR A 538 -4.97 1.54 -26.97
C THR A 538 -4.95 0.76 -25.65
N THR A 539 -3.88 0.90 -24.88
CA THR A 539 -3.71 0.33 -23.54
C THR A 539 -4.48 1.08 -22.45
N TYR A 540 -4.97 2.30 -22.73
CA TYR A 540 -5.83 3.05 -21.82
C TYR A 540 -7.29 2.65 -22.00
N ASP A 541 -8.00 2.51 -20.88
CA ASP A 541 -9.44 2.26 -20.85
C ASP A 541 -10.20 3.40 -21.56
N TYR A 542 -11.38 3.09 -22.09
CA TYR A 542 -12.22 4.04 -22.80
C TYR A 542 -13.40 4.49 -21.93
N HIS A 543 -13.94 5.67 -22.22
CA HIS A 543 -15.13 6.16 -21.52
C HIS A 543 -16.32 5.25 -21.78
N LYS A 544 -17.12 5.01 -20.74
CA LYS A 544 -18.35 4.22 -20.83
C LYS A 544 -19.52 5.00 -20.27
N LYS A 545 -20.66 4.97 -20.96
CA LYS A 545 -21.94 5.51 -20.49
C LYS A 545 -22.98 4.39 -20.51
N ASN A 546 -23.60 4.11 -19.37
CA ASN A 546 -24.53 2.99 -19.20
C ASN A 546 -23.93 1.63 -19.67
N GLY A 547 -22.65 1.40 -19.37
CA GLY A 547 -21.94 0.18 -19.76
C GLY A 547 -21.46 0.11 -21.22
N GLN A 548 -21.84 1.06 -22.08
CA GLN A 548 -21.43 1.09 -23.49
C GLN A 548 -20.28 2.08 -23.75
N ALA A 549 -19.42 1.76 -24.71
CA ALA A 549 -18.30 2.61 -25.11
C ALA A 549 -18.78 3.97 -25.64
N VAL A 550 -18.15 5.04 -25.19
CA VAL A 550 -18.37 6.40 -25.72
C VAL A 550 -17.48 6.58 -26.95
N HIS A 551 -18.12 7.03 -28.04
CA HIS A 551 -17.47 7.32 -29.31
C HIS A 551 -17.62 8.80 -29.64
N THR A 552 -16.73 9.34 -30.48
CA THR A 552 -16.85 10.73 -30.97
C THR A 552 -18.06 10.90 -31.88
N GLY A 553 -18.36 9.88 -32.70
CA GLY A 553 -19.19 10.04 -33.89
C GLY A 553 -18.45 10.77 -35.02
N VAL A 554 -19.10 10.85 -36.18
CA VAL A 554 -18.64 11.64 -37.34
C VAL A 554 -18.85 13.12 -37.03
N GLY A 555 -17.81 13.94 -37.18
CA GLY A 555 -17.88 15.35 -36.81
C GLY A 555 -16.53 16.05 -36.80
N SER A 556 -16.54 17.35 -36.47
CA SER A 556 -15.32 18.16 -36.33
C SER A 556 -15.07 18.46 -34.86
N PHE A 557 -13.86 18.14 -34.38
CA PHE A 557 -13.51 18.24 -32.97
C PHE A 557 -12.26 19.08 -32.78
N THR A 558 -12.25 19.95 -31.77
CA THR A 558 -11.06 20.72 -31.41
C THR A 558 -10.10 19.86 -30.59
N ILE A 559 -8.89 19.69 -31.11
CA ILE A 559 -7.76 19.04 -30.44
C ILE A 559 -6.91 20.11 -29.78
N VAL A 560 -6.70 19.97 -28.46
CA VAL A 560 -5.96 20.95 -27.65
C VAL A 560 -4.57 20.47 -27.25
N LYS A 561 -4.30 19.17 -27.38
CA LYS A 561 -3.01 18.55 -27.05
C LYS A 561 -2.82 17.31 -27.91
N THR A 562 -1.58 17.01 -28.29
CA THR A 562 -1.23 15.77 -28.99
C THR A 562 -0.18 15.00 -28.21
N LYS A 563 -0.21 13.66 -28.30
CA LYS A 563 0.74 12.80 -27.62
C LYS A 563 0.91 11.48 -28.37
N GLU A 564 2.11 10.91 -28.30
CA GLU A 564 2.36 9.56 -28.79
C GLU A 564 1.74 8.50 -27.87
N GLY A 565 1.39 7.36 -28.46
CA GLY A 565 0.75 6.28 -27.72
C GLY A 565 0.51 5.04 -28.58
N PRO A 566 0.51 3.83 -28.01
CA PRO A 566 0.33 2.60 -28.77
C PRO A 566 -1.01 2.59 -29.53
N GLY A 567 -1.00 2.07 -30.77
CA GLY A 567 -2.20 1.83 -31.57
C GLY A 567 -2.74 3.02 -32.37
N ALA A 568 -1.99 4.11 -32.50
CA ALA A 568 -2.26 5.22 -33.41
C ALA A 568 -0.93 5.89 -33.79
N LYS A 569 -0.84 6.53 -34.97
CA LYS A 569 0.32 7.38 -35.32
C LYS A 569 0.46 8.56 -34.37
N LEU A 570 -0.66 9.12 -33.91
CA LEU A 570 -0.72 10.25 -32.99
C LEU A 570 -2.08 10.26 -32.27
N TRP A 571 -2.08 10.60 -30.98
CA TRP A 571 -3.31 10.78 -30.20
C TRP A 571 -3.58 12.27 -30.00
N GLY A 572 -4.86 12.66 -30.05
CA GLY A 572 -5.33 14.02 -29.81
C GLY A 572 -6.28 14.10 -28.62
N LEU A 573 -6.03 15.04 -27.70
CA LEU A 573 -6.91 15.36 -26.58
C LEU A 573 -8.03 16.29 -27.05
N LEU A 574 -9.27 15.84 -26.89
CA LEU A 574 -10.47 16.61 -27.18
C LEU A 574 -10.62 17.78 -26.19
N LYS A 575 -10.97 18.97 -26.69
CA LYS A 575 -11.18 20.18 -25.87
C LYS A 575 -12.16 19.96 -24.70
N SER A 576 -13.22 19.18 -24.90
CA SER A 576 -14.23 18.89 -23.87
C SER A 576 -13.71 18.03 -22.71
N TYR A 577 -12.53 17.41 -22.86
CA TYR A 577 -11.88 16.56 -21.85
C TYR A 577 -10.55 17.16 -21.37
N ALA A 578 -10.29 18.42 -21.69
CA ALA A 578 -9.01 19.07 -21.40
C ALA A 578 -8.71 19.17 -19.89
N THR A 579 -9.73 19.39 -19.07
CA THR A 579 -9.58 19.59 -17.62
C THR A 579 -9.00 18.36 -16.90
N ASN A 580 -9.43 17.15 -17.28
CA ASN A 580 -8.99 15.90 -16.66
C ASN A 580 -7.97 15.14 -17.53
N GLU A 581 -7.65 15.68 -18.72
CA GLU A 581 -6.82 15.05 -19.75
C GLU A 581 -7.18 13.59 -20.06
N ASP A 582 -8.47 13.25 -20.06
CA ASP A 582 -8.95 11.86 -20.15
C ASP A 582 -9.80 11.59 -21.40
N GLY A 583 -9.69 12.40 -22.45
CA GLY A 583 -10.47 12.23 -23.69
C GLY A 583 -9.64 12.26 -24.96
N TRP A 584 -8.87 11.19 -25.17
CA TRP A 584 -7.94 11.03 -26.26
C TRP A 584 -8.53 10.20 -27.40
N ILE A 585 -8.28 10.63 -28.63
CA ILE A 585 -8.69 9.93 -29.86
C ILE A 585 -7.49 9.71 -30.78
N ALA A 586 -7.52 8.65 -31.58
CA ALA A 586 -6.52 8.41 -32.61
C ALA A 586 -6.71 9.41 -33.76
N LEU A 587 -5.60 9.97 -34.25
CA LEU A 587 -5.58 10.98 -35.32
C LEU A 587 -5.11 10.42 -36.67
N ASP A 588 -5.10 9.09 -36.83
CA ASP A 588 -4.73 8.44 -38.09
C ASP A 588 -5.68 8.82 -39.23
N ASP A 589 -5.13 8.89 -40.44
CA ASP A 589 -5.84 9.32 -41.66
C ASP A 589 -7.06 8.43 -41.98
N GLU A 590 -7.07 7.19 -41.50
CA GLU A 590 -8.19 6.26 -41.63
C GLU A 590 -9.40 6.65 -40.77
N PHE A 591 -9.17 7.39 -39.67
CA PHE A 591 -10.23 7.84 -38.76
C PHE A 591 -10.70 9.26 -39.05
N GLY A 592 -9.87 10.08 -39.71
CA GLY A 592 -10.21 11.47 -39.98
C GLY A 592 -9.12 12.25 -40.68
N SER A 593 -9.24 13.57 -40.67
CA SER A 593 -8.21 14.48 -41.18
C SER A 593 -8.23 15.80 -40.44
N ARG A 594 -7.05 16.41 -40.23
CA ARG A 594 -6.94 17.79 -39.74
C ARG A 594 -7.55 18.75 -40.76
N VAL A 595 -8.32 19.74 -40.28
CA VAL A 595 -8.98 20.80 -41.07
C VAL A 595 -8.25 22.11 -40.89
#